data_AF-A0A1S1QBX9-F1
#
_entry.id   AF-A0A1S1QBX9-F1
#
_cell.length_a   1.000
_cell.length_b   1.000
_cell.length_c   1.000
_cell.angle_alpha   90.00
_cell.angle_beta   90.00
_cell.angle_gamma   90.00
#
_symmetry.space_group_name_H-M   'P 1'
#
loop_
_entity.id
_entity.type
_entity.pdbx_description
1 polymer ?
#
loop_
_entity_poly.entity_id
_entity_poly.type
_entity_poly.pdbx_seq_one_letter_code
_entity_poly.pdbx_strand_id
1 'polypeptide(L)'
;MLATLDREWDGLVRHRGFPDVALDNNTAERALRNPVIGRKNYYGSQDEWAAHLAARVWTITATAERNGREPLAHLTDYLTDYLTACADAGGKPPDGTALEQFFVWLPAPGDTADSPDGADPPDQHAA
;
A
#
# COMPACT_ATOMS: atom_id res chain seq x y z
N MET A 1 3.27 21.06 -24.29
CA MET A 1 3.22 21.58 -22.91
C MET A 1 1.85 22.16 -22.57
N LEU A 2 1.32 23.13 -23.34
CA LEU A 2 -0.03 23.68 -23.13
C LEU A 2 -1.18 22.67 -23.30
N ALA A 3 -1.13 21.80 -24.33
CA ALA A 3 -2.17 20.80 -24.57
C ALA A 3 -2.29 19.74 -23.45
N THR A 4 -1.21 19.51 -22.70
CA THR A 4 -1.22 18.58 -21.56
C THR A 4 -1.84 19.24 -20.33
N LEU A 5 -1.53 20.51 -20.07
CA LEU A 5 -2.13 21.27 -18.98
C LEU A 5 -3.64 21.42 -19.14
N ASP A 6 -4.10 21.68 -20.37
CA ASP A 6 -5.53 21.80 -20.69
C ASP A 6 -6.30 20.50 -20.42
N ARG A 7 -5.69 19.34 -20.73
CA ARG A 7 -6.30 18.02 -20.51
C ARG A 7 -6.35 17.62 -19.03
N GLU A 8 -5.33 17.95 -18.25
CA GLU A 8 -5.21 17.54 -16.84
C GLU A 8 -5.73 18.59 -15.84
N TRP A 9 -6.29 19.70 -16.35
CA TRP A 9 -6.69 20.85 -15.53
C TRP A 9 -7.69 20.49 -14.43
N ASP A 10 -8.67 19.63 -14.74
CA ASP A 10 -9.68 19.17 -13.80
C ASP A 10 -9.07 18.42 -12.60
N GLY A 11 -7.99 17.67 -12.83
CA GLY A 11 -7.23 17.00 -11.78
C GLY A 11 -6.41 17.97 -10.94
N LEU A 12 -5.72 18.91 -11.59
CA LEU A 12 -4.87 19.91 -10.93
C LEU A 12 -5.67 20.85 -10.01
N VAL A 13 -6.92 21.18 -10.37
CA VAL A 13 -7.78 22.07 -9.57
C VAL A 13 -8.55 21.32 -8.47
N ARG A 14 -8.50 19.98 -8.43
CA ARG A 14 -9.26 19.14 -7.48
C ARG A 14 -9.00 19.49 -6.01
N HIS A 15 -7.78 19.91 -5.67
CA HIS A 15 -7.39 20.36 -4.32
C HIS A 15 -8.30 21.47 -3.76
N ARG A 16 -8.91 22.30 -4.62
CA ARG A 16 -9.85 23.34 -4.18
C ARG A 16 -11.12 22.78 -3.54
N GLY A 17 -11.50 21.55 -3.89
CA GLY A 17 -12.64 20.85 -3.31
C GLY A 17 -12.29 19.86 -2.20
N PHE A 18 -11.00 19.61 -1.98
CA PHE A 18 -10.49 18.69 -0.96
C PHE A 18 -9.25 19.29 -0.29
N PRO A 19 -9.42 20.06 0.80
CA PRO A 19 -8.30 20.76 1.45
C PRO A 19 -7.25 19.79 2.01
N ASP A 20 -7.63 18.55 2.30
CA ASP A 20 -6.71 17.50 2.79
C ASP A 20 -5.77 16.95 1.70
N VAL A 21 -6.01 17.28 0.43
CA VAL A 21 -5.16 16.86 -0.69
C VAL A 21 -4.10 17.93 -0.94
N ALA A 22 -2.83 17.57 -0.73
CA ALA A 22 -1.71 18.45 -1.02
C ALA A 22 -1.70 18.89 -2.50
N LEU A 23 -1.28 20.14 -2.73
CA LEU A 23 -1.13 20.70 -4.09
C LEU A 23 0.01 20.03 -4.86
N ASP A 24 1.00 19.50 -4.13
CA ASP A 24 2.17 18.83 -4.68
C ASP A 24 2.05 17.29 -4.61
N ASN A 25 2.91 16.63 -5.37
CA ASN A 25 2.96 15.17 -5.44
C ASN A 25 3.95 14.55 -4.45
N ASN A 26 4.48 15.32 -3.47
CA ASN A 26 5.60 14.89 -2.65
C ASN A 26 5.30 13.60 -1.88
N THR A 27 4.06 13.45 -1.41
CA THR A 27 3.62 12.24 -0.70
C THR A 27 3.71 11.00 -1.58
N ALA A 28 3.27 11.09 -2.84
CA ALA A 28 3.34 9.95 -3.76
C ALA A 28 4.78 9.68 -4.21
N GLU A 29 5.58 10.72 -4.48
CA GLU A 29 6.99 10.57 -4.84
C GLU A 29 7.81 9.93 -3.72
N ARG A 30 7.55 10.32 -2.47
CA ARG A 30 8.14 9.68 -1.28
C ARG A 30 7.75 8.21 -1.18
N ALA A 31 6.48 7.88 -1.40
CA ALA A 31 6.01 6.49 -1.40
C ALA A 31 6.69 5.64 -2.51
N LEU A 32 6.93 6.22 -3.69
CA LEU A 32 7.60 5.54 -4.81
C LEU A 32 9.12 5.42 -4.64
N ARG A 33 9.73 6.17 -3.72
CA ARG A 33 11.18 6.15 -3.49
C ARG A 33 11.68 4.77 -3.08
N ASN A 34 10.95 4.09 -2.19
CA ASN A 34 11.31 2.76 -1.69
C ASN A 34 11.42 1.71 -2.81
N PRO A 35 10.40 1.49 -3.66
CA PRO A 35 10.52 0.53 -4.77
C PRO A 35 11.55 0.94 -5.82
N VAL A 36 11.76 2.24 -6.06
CA VAL A 36 12.80 2.72 -6.99
C VAL A 36 14.22 2.39 -6.49
N ILE A 37 14.49 2.64 -5.21
CA ILE A 37 15.77 2.28 -4.57
C ILE A 37 15.92 0.75 -4.53
N GLY A 38 14.86 0.03 -4.15
CA GLY A 38 14.83 -1.43 -4.14
C GLY A 38 15.18 -2.02 -5.51
N ARG A 39 14.55 -1.54 -6.59
CA ARG A 39 14.87 -1.96 -7.97
C ARG A 39 16.34 -1.78 -8.28
N LYS A 40 16.95 -0.66 -7.86
CA LYS A 40 18.39 -0.42 -8.06
C LYS A 40 19.25 -1.41 -7.26
N ASN A 41 18.87 -1.72 -6.02
CA ASN A 41 19.62 -2.61 -5.13
C ASN A 41 19.53 -4.08 -5.52
N TYR A 42 18.39 -4.51 -6.08
CA TYR A 42 18.14 -5.90 -6.45
C TYR A 42 18.43 -6.20 -7.94
N TYR A 43 19.05 -5.26 -8.65
CA TYR A 43 19.29 -5.33 -10.11
C TYR A 43 18.00 -5.51 -10.94
N GLY A 44 16.87 -5.06 -10.39
CA GLY A 44 15.54 -5.13 -11.01
C GLY A 44 15.00 -6.55 -11.19
N SER A 45 13.89 -6.63 -11.92
CA SER A 45 13.28 -7.90 -12.31
C SER A 45 13.77 -8.29 -13.71
N GLN A 46 14.26 -9.52 -13.87
CA GLN A 46 14.74 -10.03 -15.16
C GLN A 46 13.59 -10.53 -16.06
N ASP A 47 12.40 -10.73 -15.49
CA ASP A 47 11.19 -11.15 -16.18
C ASP A 47 9.99 -10.27 -15.82
N GLU A 48 9.03 -10.17 -16.73
CA GLU A 48 7.79 -9.40 -16.54
C GLU A 48 6.96 -9.94 -15.35
N TRP A 49 6.83 -11.26 -15.23
CA TRP A 49 6.06 -11.87 -14.13
C TRP A 49 6.67 -11.51 -12.76
N ALA A 50 7.99 -11.45 -12.67
CA ALA A 50 8.71 -11.08 -11.45
C ALA A 50 8.52 -9.58 -11.14
N ALA A 51 8.42 -8.73 -12.17
CA ALA A 51 8.10 -7.31 -12.01
C ALA A 51 6.68 -7.10 -11.47
N HIS A 52 5.70 -7.81 -12.02
CA HIS A 52 4.32 -7.79 -11.53
C HIS A 52 4.21 -8.31 -10.10
N LEU A 53 4.96 -9.37 -9.76
CA LEU A 53 5.01 -9.88 -8.40
C LEU A 53 5.56 -8.83 -7.42
N ALA A 54 6.69 -8.20 -7.76
CA ALA A 54 7.28 -7.15 -6.94
C ALA A 54 6.30 -5.97 -6.73
N ALA A 55 5.61 -5.55 -7.80
CA ALA A 55 4.58 -4.50 -7.73
C ALA A 55 3.44 -4.86 -6.77
N ARG A 56 2.96 -6.11 -6.79
CA ARG A 56 1.92 -6.59 -5.86
C ARG A 56 2.41 -6.60 -4.42
N VAL A 57 3.61 -7.11 -4.17
CA VAL A 57 4.21 -7.15 -2.82
C VAL A 57 4.35 -5.73 -2.27
N TRP A 58 4.91 -4.79 -3.02
CA TRP A 58 5.02 -3.39 -2.57
C TRP A 58 3.66 -2.73 -2.31
N THR A 59 2.65 -3.06 -3.11
CA THR A 59 1.29 -2.55 -2.91
C THR A 59 0.69 -3.08 -1.61
N ILE A 60 0.84 -4.37 -1.33
CA ILE A 60 0.33 -5.00 -0.11
C ILE A 60 1.04 -4.41 1.10
N THR A 61 2.37 -4.32 1.11
CA THR A 61 3.12 -3.78 2.26
C THR A 61 2.84 -2.31 2.49
N ALA A 62 2.75 -1.49 1.43
CA ALA A 62 2.39 -0.08 1.56
C ALA A 62 0.96 0.10 2.09
N THR A 63 0.06 -0.82 1.78
CA THR A 63 -1.31 -0.81 2.32
C THR A 63 -1.32 -1.25 3.78
N ALA A 64 -0.49 -2.22 4.18
CA ALA A 64 -0.32 -2.61 5.58
C ALA A 64 0.20 -1.45 6.44
N GLU A 65 1.25 -0.76 5.98
CA GLU A 65 1.80 0.42 6.64
C GLU A 65 0.74 1.52 6.83
N ARG A 66 -0.07 1.78 5.78
CA ARG A 66 -1.17 2.77 5.85
C ARG A 66 -2.27 2.40 6.85
N ASN A 67 -2.44 1.11 7.16
CA ASN A 67 -3.39 0.63 8.17
C ASN A 67 -2.73 0.43 9.54
N GLY A 68 -1.52 0.96 9.76
CA GLY A 68 -0.82 0.88 11.05
C GLY A 68 -0.25 -0.50 11.38
N ARG A 69 -0.13 -1.39 10.40
CA ARG A 69 0.42 -2.74 10.58
C ARG A 69 1.90 -2.76 10.22
N GLU A 70 2.68 -3.49 11.01
CA GLU A 70 4.09 -3.76 10.67
C GLU A 70 4.12 -4.65 9.41
N PRO A 71 4.69 -4.18 8.28
CA PRO A 71 4.54 -4.84 7.00
C PRO A 71 5.19 -6.22 6.91
N LEU A 72 6.33 -6.49 7.58
CA LEU A 72 6.97 -7.81 7.53
C LEU A 72 6.17 -8.86 8.32
N ALA A 73 5.75 -8.52 9.54
CA ALA A 73 4.92 -9.37 10.38
C ALA A 73 3.60 -9.66 9.67
N HIS A 74 2.91 -8.61 9.20
CA HIS A 74 1.65 -8.79 8.48
C HIS A 74 1.79 -9.67 7.23
N LEU A 75 2.84 -9.47 6.42
CA LEU A 75 3.06 -10.28 5.23
C LEU A 75 3.35 -11.75 5.60
N THR A 76 4.13 -11.98 6.65
CA THR A 76 4.49 -13.34 7.12
C THR A 76 3.29 -14.08 7.65
N ASP A 77 2.48 -13.44 8.50
CA ASP A 77 1.27 -14.00 9.06
C ASP A 77 0.26 -14.28 7.95
N TYR A 78 0.00 -13.30 7.07
CA TYR A 78 -0.86 -13.44 5.90
C TYR A 78 -0.47 -14.64 5.02
N LEU A 79 0.82 -14.75 4.65
CA LEU A 79 1.31 -15.83 3.79
C LEU A 79 1.14 -17.19 4.48
N THR A 80 1.41 -17.25 5.78
CA THR A 80 1.28 -18.47 6.57
C THR A 80 -0.17 -18.92 6.65
N ASP A 81 -1.08 -18.01 6.99
CA ASP A 81 -2.51 -18.30 7.13
C ASP A 81 -3.13 -18.67 5.77
N TYR A 82 -2.80 -17.91 4.72
CA TYR A 82 -3.30 -18.18 3.37
C TYR A 82 -2.84 -19.53 2.85
N LEU A 83 -1.55 -19.86 2.99
CA LEU A 83 -1.02 -21.15 2.52
C LEU A 83 -1.54 -22.32 3.35
N THR A 84 -1.78 -22.12 4.66
CA THR A 84 -2.41 -23.11 5.54
C THR A 84 -3.85 -23.37 5.09
N ALA A 85 -4.64 -22.32 4.86
CA ALA A 85 -6.00 -22.46 4.35
C ALA A 85 -6.03 -23.17 2.97
N CYS A 86 -5.07 -22.87 2.09
CA CYS A 86 -4.94 -23.59 0.82
C CYS A 86 -4.61 -25.08 1.03
N ALA A 87 -3.71 -25.40 1.97
CA ALA A 87 -3.35 -26.78 2.29
C ALA A 87 -4.56 -27.57 2.81
N ASP A 88 -5.34 -26.97 3.72
CA ASP A 88 -6.56 -27.56 4.27
C ASP A 88 -7.65 -27.75 3.20
N ALA A 89 -7.73 -26.86 2.22
CA ALA A 89 -8.63 -26.94 1.07
C ALA A 89 -8.14 -27.90 -0.05
N GLY A 90 -7.07 -28.66 0.19
CA GLY A 90 -6.51 -29.60 -0.79
C GLY A 90 -5.78 -28.92 -1.96
N GLY A 91 -5.12 -27.79 -1.69
CA GLY A 91 -4.35 -27.01 -2.67
C GLY A 91 -5.16 -26.01 -3.48
N LYS A 92 -6.44 -25.80 -3.13
CA LYS A 92 -7.30 -24.83 -3.81
C LYS A 92 -7.24 -23.49 -3.08
N PRO A 93 -7.13 -22.36 -3.81
CA PRO A 93 -7.20 -21.05 -3.19
C PRO A 93 -8.61 -20.82 -2.61
N PRO A 94 -8.71 -20.17 -1.43
CA PRO A 94 -10.00 -19.77 -0.87
C PRO A 94 -10.71 -18.78 -1.80
N ASP A 95 -12.03 -18.91 -1.94
CA ASP A 95 -12.87 -18.12 -2.83
C ASP A 95 -13.94 -17.31 -2.09
N GLY A 96 -14.41 -16.24 -2.74
CA GLY A 96 -15.47 -15.36 -2.22
C GLY A 96 -15.16 -14.81 -0.82
N THR A 97 -16.11 -14.96 0.10
CA THR A 97 -16.03 -14.47 1.48
C THR A 97 -14.86 -15.07 2.28
N ALA A 98 -14.38 -16.27 1.91
CA ALA A 98 -13.20 -16.86 2.54
C ALA A 98 -11.90 -16.12 2.20
N LEU A 99 -11.90 -15.27 1.16
CA LEU A 99 -10.76 -14.42 0.81
C LEU A 99 -10.70 -13.16 1.69
N GLU A 100 -11.85 -12.67 2.13
CA GLU A 100 -11.96 -11.39 2.84
C GLU A 100 -11.18 -11.38 4.16
N GLN A 101 -11.08 -12.53 4.83
CA GLN A 101 -10.28 -12.68 6.06
C GLN A 101 -8.79 -12.33 5.86
N PHE A 102 -8.30 -12.35 4.62
CA PHE A 102 -6.91 -12.04 4.29
C PHE A 102 -6.70 -10.60 3.82
N PHE A 103 -7.75 -9.77 3.74
CA PHE A 103 -7.60 -8.38 3.28
C PHE A 103 -6.92 -7.51 4.33
N VAL A 104 -5.89 -6.77 3.89
CA VAL A 104 -5.03 -5.94 4.74
C VAL A 104 -5.75 -4.77 5.41
N TRP A 105 -6.87 -4.30 4.85
CA TRP A 105 -7.70 -3.21 5.37
C TRP A 105 -8.87 -3.68 6.23
N LEU A 106 -9.08 -5.00 6.38
CA LEU A 106 -10.06 -5.54 7.31
C LEU A 106 -9.38 -5.83 8.65
N PRO A 107 -10.07 -5.55 9.78
CA PRO A 107 -9.54 -5.88 11.09
C PRO A 107 -9.31 -7.39 11.18
N ALA A 108 -8.13 -7.78 11.65
CA ALA A 108 -7.86 -9.18 11.90
C ALA A 108 -8.74 -9.63 13.08
N PRO A 109 -9.21 -10.89 13.12
CA PRO A 109 -9.92 -11.42 14.28
C PRO A 109 -8.97 -11.45 15.48
N GLY A 110 -8.96 -10.38 16.27
CA GLY A 110 -7.99 -10.15 17.36
C GLY A 110 -7.51 -8.70 17.47
N ASP A 111 -7.66 -7.89 16.40
CA ASP A 111 -7.47 -6.44 16.46
C ASP A 111 -8.64 -5.81 17.22
N THR A 112 -8.56 -5.69 18.55
CA THR A 112 -9.38 -4.71 19.27
C THR A 112 -8.93 -3.34 18.81
N ALA A 113 -9.71 -2.72 17.93
CA ALA A 113 -9.56 -1.34 17.50
C ALA A 113 -9.71 -0.41 18.72
N ASP A 114 -8.62 -0.20 19.44
CA ASP A 114 -8.49 0.91 20.38
C ASP A 114 -7.04 1.43 20.36
N SER A 115 -6.77 2.24 19.34
CA SER A 115 -5.71 3.24 19.43
C SER A 115 -6.18 4.47 18.66
N PRO A 116 -6.76 5.47 19.35
CA PRO A 116 -6.89 6.79 18.78
C PRO A 116 -5.47 7.39 18.78
N ASP A 117 -5.00 7.80 17.61
CA ASP A 117 -4.06 8.90 17.38
C ASP A 117 -3.14 8.61 16.20
N GLY A 118 -3.70 8.75 15.00
CA GLY A 118 -2.95 9.31 13.88
C GLY A 118 -2.78 10.81 14.10
N ALA A 119 -2.06 11.21 15.15
CA ALA A 119 -1.57 12.56 15.28
C ALA A 119 -0.36 12.70 14.35
N ASP A 120 -0.52 13.49 13.29
CA ASP A 120 0.60 13.93 12.46
C ASP A 120 1.69 14.55 13.36
N PRO A 121 2.98 14.20 13.22
CA PRO A 121 4.03 14.85 13.99
C PRO A 121 4.02 16.36 13.66
N PRO A 122 4.13 17.26 14.65
CA PRO A 122 4.06 18.70 14.40
C PRO A 122 5.22 19.12 13.49
N ASP A 123 4.91 19.90 12.46
CA ASP A 123 5.86 20.51 11.52
C ASP A 123 6.98 21.23 12.29
N GLN A 124 8.16 20.61 12.32
CA GLN A 124 9.36 21.15 12.96
C GLN A 124 10.16 22.02 11.98
N HIS A 125 9.53 22.97 11.28
CA HIS A 125 10.26 23.98 10.51
C HIS A 125 9.53 25.32 10.48
N ALA A 126 9.59 26.04 11.60
CA ALA A 126 9.39 27.49 11.65
C ALA A 126 10.11 28.10 12.86
N ALA A 127 11.39 28.42 12.69
CA ALA A 127 12.08 29.57 13.30
C ALA A 127 13.49 29.68 12.71
#